data_AF-A0A409WAV9-F1
#
_entry.id   AF-A0A409WAV9-F1
#
_cell.length_a   1.000
_cell.length_b   1.000
_cell.length_c   1.000
_cell.angle_alpha   90.00
_cell.angle_beta   90.00
_cell.angle_gamma   90.00
#
_symmetry.space_group_name_H-M   'P 1'
#
loop_
_entity.id
_entity.type
_entity.pdbx_description
1 polymer ?
#
loop_
_entity_poly.entity_id
_entity_poly.type
_entity_poly.pdbx_seq_one_letter_code
_entity_poly.pdbx_strand_id
1 'polypeptide(L)'
;AKPAAAAGAASFKEAKEARQTRVAVGGGIFKKNGESVLFKTRGGSSGDAVGGAEEPMDVDAAPTSGTSGTSGVPTQTMAQLNLNLNQNTNVNVNGQQRDVQEAITNPKAPVDKAPTTLFEFVRLWERLGSVEERWGLINMIPPNEFPSLVKLSLEPAQLVSIFEVFLAVLQSLPSSQNQAQEQLKTRIKEYLDAFTRIPRFATLLLFLSKSEKEVVRGVLESVFGGVGVGGVWKGVA
;
A
#
# COMPACT_ATOMS: atom_id res chain seq x y z
N ALA A 1 57.15 21.70 -7.24
CA ALA A 1 57.44 20.29 -7.53
C ALA A 1 56.17 19.65 -8.10
N LYS A 2 56.31 19.01 -9.26
CA LYS A 2 55.26 18.39 -10.08
C LYS A 2 54.82 17.05 -9.46
N PRO A 3 53.53 16.70 -9.34
CA PRO A 3 53.13 15.38 -8.88
C PRO A 3 53.43 14.32 -9.96
N ALA A 4 54.08 13.23 -9.55
CA ALA A 4 54.39 12.09 -10.38
C ALA A 4 53.12 11.34 -10.79
N ALA A 5 53.08 10.99 -12.08
CA ALA A 5 51.96 10.35 -12.76
C ALA A 5 51.75 8.90 -12.28
N ALA A 6 50.48 8.54 -12.12
CA ALA A 6 50.01 7.17 -12.01
C ALA A 6 50.31 6.41 -13.32
N ALA A 7 51.01 5.29 -13.22
CA ALA A 7 51.21 4.37 -14.34
C ALA A 7 49.86 3.78 -14.78
N GLY A 8 49.47 4.06 -16.01
CA GLY A 8 48.25 3.53 -16.63
C GLY A 8 48.41 2.05 -16.97
N ALA A 9 47.45 1.23 -16.52
CA ALA A 9 47.27 -0.14 -16.99
C ALA A 9 46.86 -0.12 -18.47
N ALA A 10 47.60 -0.84 -19.31
CA ALA A 10 47.58 -0.67 -20.77
C ALA A 10 46.54 -1.51 -21.51
N SER A 11 45.67 -2.29 -20.86
CA SER A 11 44.49 -2.84 -21.54
C SER A 11 43.37 -3.28 -20.60
N PHE A 12 42.13 -3.18 -21.08
CA PHE A 12 40.93 -3.72 -20.41
C PHE A 12 41.03 -5.23 -20.10
N LYS A 13 41.85 -5.95 -20.86
CA LYS A 13 42.06 -7.40 -20.69
C LYS A 13 42.82 -7.69 -19.39
N GLU A 14 43.85 -6.90 -19.12
CA GLU A 14 44.68 -6.99 -17.91
C GLU A 14 43.90 -6.55 -16.64
N ALA A 15 43.05 -5.53 -16.77
CA ALA A 15 42.17 -5.08 -15.68
C ALA A 15 41.09 -6.13 -15.30
N LYS A 16 40.66 -6.97 -16.24
CA LYS A 16 39.66 -8.04 -15.99
C LYS A 16 40.30 -9.24 -15.29
N GLU A 17 41.53 -9.60 -15.69
CA GLU A 17 42.29 -10.69 -15.08
C GLU A 17 42.67 -10.38 -13.63
N ALA A 18 43.07 -9.14 -13.34
CA ALA A 18 43.35 -8.67 -11.97
C ALA A 18 42.12 -8.66 -11.04
N ARG A 19 40.89 -8.73 -11.57
CA ARG A 19 39.66 -8.88 -10.76
C ARG A 19 39.31 -10.34 -10.50
N GLN A 20 39.62 -11.26 -11.41
CA GLN A 20 39.32 -12.69 -11.24
C GLN A 20 40.26 -13.40 -10.25
N THR A 21 41.45 -12.87 -10.04
CA THR A 21 42.41 -13.39 -9.05
C THR A 21 42.18 -12.89 -7.63
N ARG A 22 41.23 -11.97 -7.41
CA ARG A 22 40.82 -11.57 -6.06
C ARG A 22 39.86 -12.60 -5.48
N VAL A 23 40.47 -13.47 -4.68
CA VAL A 23 39.92 -14.23 -3.55
C VAL A 23 38.43 -13.96 -3.31
N ALA A 24 37.63 -14.99 -3.53
CA ALA A 24 36.21 -15.04 -3.18
C ALA A 24 36.05 -14.62 -1.71
N VAL A 25 35.57 -13.40 -1.51
CA VAL A 25 35.17 -12.89 -0.20
C VAL A 25 33.96 -13.70 0.27
N GLY A 26 34.27 -14.76 1.02
CA GLY A 26 33.81 -14.92 2.38
C GLY A 26 32.31 -14.85 2.62
N GLY A 27 31.75 -16.00 2.98
CA GLY A 27 30.73 -16.04 4.04
C GLY A 27 29.29 -16.23 3.61
N GLY A 28 29.03 -17.02 2.56
CA GLY A 28 27.70 -17.61 2.41
C GLY A 28 27.39 -18.51 3.60
N ILE A 29 26.27 -18.26 4.29
CA ILE A 29 25.74 -19.06 5.42
C ILE A 29 25.48 -20.52 5.01
N PHE A 30 25.44 -20.75 3.70
CA PHE A 30 25.21 -22.04 3.07
C PHE A 30 26.52 -22.57 2.48
N LYS A 31 26.98 -23.70 3.01
CA LYS A 31 28.02 -24.49 2.36
C LYS A 31 27.44 -25.17 1.10
N LYS A 32 28.28 -25.51 0.12
CA LYS A 32 27.87 -26.23 -1.12
C LYS A 32 27.19 -27.59 -0.88
N ASN A 33 27.31 -28.15 0.32
CA ASN A 33 26.65 -29.39 0.74
C ASN A 33 25.25 -29.16 1.35
N GLY A 34 24.70 -27.94 1.32
CA GLY A 34 23.37 -27.62 1.87
C GLY A 34 23.33 -27.49 3.40
N GLU A 35 24.48 -27.57 4.06
CA GLU A 35 24.58 -27.52 5.52
C GLU A 35 24.69 -26.06 5.99
N SER A 36 23.71 -25.60 6.76
CA SER A 36 23.69 -24.24 7.32
C SER A 36 24.46 -24.19 8.64
N VAL A 37 25.29 -23.16 8.84
CA VAL A 37 26.09 -22.97 10.07
C VAL A 37 25.26 -22.35 11.21
N LEU A 38 23.99 -22.00 10.97
CA LEU A 38 23.22 -21.15 11.90
C LEU A 38 22.51 -21.91 13.02
N PHE A 39 22.42 -23.24 12.94
CA PHE A 39 21.74 -24.04 13.96
C PHE A 39 22.60 -25.22 14.40
N LYS A 40 23.28 -25.07 15.54
CA LYS A 40 23.69 -26.22 16.33
C LYS A 40 22.41 -26.85 16.89
N THR A 41 21.89 -27.86 16.21
CA THR A 41 20.83 -28.73 16.71
C THR A 41 21.33 -29.37 18.00
N ARG A 42 20.87 -28.86 19.14
CA ARG A 42 21.01 -29.52 20.43
C ARG A 42 20.10 -30.75 20.40
N GLY A 43 20.67 -31.92 20.08
CA GLY A 43 20.05 -33.19 20.48
C GLY A 43 19.85 -33.19 22.00
N GLY A 44 18.85 -33.84 22.58
CA GLY A 44 17.90 -34.83 22.11
C GLY A 44 17.48 -35.61 23.36
N SER A 45 16.21 -35.98 23.49
CA SER A 45 15.78 -37.18 24.22
C SER A 45 14.29 -37.39 23.93
N SER A 46 13.92 -38.40 23.15
CA SER A 46 13.52 -39.76 23.60
C SER A 46 12.10 -39.80 24.16
N GLY A 47 11.23 -40.60 23.52
CA GLY A 47 9.84 -40.84 23.94
C GLY A 47 8.97 -41.18 22.72
N ASP A 48 9.24 -42.29 22.04
CA ASP A 48 8.58 -43.59 22.20
C ASP A 48 7.18 -43.67 21.56
N ALA A 49 7.04 -44.69 20.72
CA ALA A 49 5.91 -44.97 19.85
C ALA A 49 4.96 -45.98 20.51
N VAL A 50 3.64 -45.78 20.39
CA VAL A 50 2.65 -46.86 20.38
C VAL A 50 1.48 -46.44 19.48
N GLY A 51 1.14 -47.29 18.52
CA GLY A 51 -0.01 -47.10 17.61
C GLY A 51 -1.23 -47.93 17.99
N GLY A 52 -2.29 -47.78 17.19
CA GLY A 52 -3.28 -48.84 16.91
C GLY A 52 -4.76 -48.52 17.18
N ALA A 53 -5.55 -48.64 16.10
CA ALA A 53 -6.96 -49.10 15.99
C ALA A 53 -8.15 -48.11 16.08
N GLU A 54 -8.69 -47.75 14.90
CA GLU A 54 -10.05 -48.02 14.32
C GLU A 54 -11.26 -48.15 15.29
N GLU A 55 -12.22 -47.19 15.30
CA GLU A 55 -13.59 -47.18 14.69
C GLU A 55 -14.71 -47.91 15.51
N PRO A 56 -16.05 -47.74 15.26
CA PRO A 56 -16.94 -46.59 14.98
C PRO A 56 -18.31 -46.66 15.79
N MET A 57 -19.35 -45.90 15.36
CA MET A 57 -20.82 -45.94 15.72
C MET A 57 -21.27 -45.12 16.98
N ASP A 58 -22.45 -44.48 17.10
CA ASP A 58 -23.62 -44.15 16.26
C ASP A 58 -24.59 -43.21 17.05
N VAL A 59 -25.43 -42.46 16.32
CA VAL A 59 -26.82 -41.95 16.57
C VAL A 59 -27.28 -41.12 17.81
N ASP A 60 -27.79 -39.92 17.49
CA ASP A 60 -29.13 -39.32 17.78
C ASP A 60 -29.74 -39.21 19.21
N ALA A 61 -30.25 -38.01 19.54
CA ALA A 61 -31.54 -37.69 20.19
C ALA A 61 -31.52 -36.47 21.16
N ALA A 62 -32.31 -35.44 20.85
CA ALA A 62 -32.87 -34.46 21.80
C ALA A 62 -34.23 -34.99 22.35
N PRO A 63 -35.06 -34.30 23.20
CA PRO A 63 -34.93 -33.06 24.00
C PRO A 63 -35.41 -33.24 25.49
N THR A 64 -35.52 -32.15 26.28
CA THR A 64 -36.55 -31.80 27.32
C THR A 64 -36.05 -31.14 28.63
N SER A 65 -36.33 -29.83 28.72
CA SER A 65 -36.98 -29.02 29.79
C SER A 65 -36.73 -29.18 31.31
N GLY A 66 -36.42 -28.01 31.94
CA GLY A 66 -36.93 -27.49 33.23
C GLY A 66 -35.90 -27.39 34.38
N THR A 67 -35.83 -26.43 35.31
CA THR A 67 -36.43 -25.11 35.61
C THR A 67 -35.77 -24.59 36.94
N SER A 68 -35.50 -23.28 37.07
CA SER A 68 -35.20 -22.47 38.30
C SER A 68 -33.90 -22.81 39.08
N GLY A 69 -33.04 -21.89 39.56
CA GLY A 69 -33.05 -20.44 39.81
C GLY A 69 -32.27 -20.21 41.13
N THR A 70 -31.23 -19.37 41.16
CA THR A 70 -30.78 -18.53 42.30
C THR A 70 -29.42 -17.86 42.04
N SER A 71 -29.43 -16.53 42.25
CA SER A 71 -28.40 -15.65 42.83
C SER A 71 -26.90 -15.93 42.69
N GLY A 72 -26.16 -14.93 42.17
CA GLY A 72 -24.74 -14.74 42.49
C GLY A 72 -23.97 -13.88 41.50
N VAL A 73 -23.97 -12.56 41.68
CA VAL A 73 -23.02 -11.63 41.04
C VAL A 73 -21.82 -11.43 41.97
N PRO A 74 -20.58 -11.35 41.44
CA PRO A 74 -19.68 -10.34 41.98
C PRO A 74 -18.97 -9.48 40.92
N THR A 75 -19.07 -8.18 41.21
CA THR A 75 -18.35 -6.98 40.82
C THR A 75 -16.83 -7.01 41.04
N GLN A 76 -16.06 -6.32 40.16
CA GLN A 76 -14.87 -5.48 40.45
C GLN A 76 -14.54 -4.71 39.14
N THR A 77 -14.68 -3.38 38.99
CA THR A 77 -14.08 -2.21 39.68
C THR A 77 -12.61 -1.99 39.35
N MET A 78 -12.29 -0.98 38.53
CA MET A 78 -11.17 -0.05 38.76
C MET A 78 -11.25 1.18 37.83
N ALA A 79 -11.30 2.37 38.46
CA ALA A 79 -10.77 3.68 38.06
C ALA A 79 -11.76 4.82 38.34
N GLN A 80 -11.85 5.19 39.62
CA GLN A 80 -12.35 6.48 40.07
C GLN A 80 -11.21 7.50 40.15
N LEU A 81 -11.50 8.67 39.58
CA LEU A 81 -11.33 10.03 40.14
C LEU A 81 -9.96 10.43 40.71
N ASN A 82 -9.42 11.51 40.15
CA ASN A 82 -8.95 12.62 40.97
C ASN A 82 -9.06 13.96 40.23
N LEU A 83 -10.05 14.75 40.66
CA LEU A 83 -10.10 16.20 40.50
C LEU A 83 -9.15 16.79 41.54
N ASN A 84 -8.11 17.51 41.12
CA ASN A 84 -7.44 18.44 42.01
C ASN A 84 -7.36 19.83 41.35
N LEU A 85 -8.12 20.73 41.96
CA LEU A 85 -8.16 22.15 41.72
C LEU A 85 -7.05 22.77 42.59
N ASN A 86 -6.03 23.38 41.99
CA ASN A 86 -5.25 24.38 42.70
C ASN A 86 -5.19 25.69 41.91
N GLN A 87 -5.54 26.74 42.62
CA GLN A 87 -5.58 28.13 42.22
C GLN A 87 -4.17 28.74 42.28
N ASN A 88 -4.09 30.01 41.83
CA ASN A 88 -3.00 30.98 42.02
C ASN A 88 -1.79 30.84 41.08
N THR A 89 -1.32 31.87 40.37
CA THR A 89 -1.39 33.33 40.57
C THR A 89 -1.33 34.10 39.24
N ASN A 90 -1.92 35.28 39.26
CA ASN A 90 -1.86 36.33 38.25
C ASN A 90 -0.49 37.02 38.26
N VAL A 91 0.19 37.13 37.10
CA VAL A 91 1.19 38.17 36.84
C VAL A 91 0.96 38.70 35.43
N ASN A 92 0.69 40.00 35.37
CA ASN A 92 0.50 40.80 34.17
C ASN A 92 1.82 41.51 33.79
N VAL A 93 1.93 41.85 32.50
CA VAL A 93 2.69 42.95 31.86
C VAL A 93 4.08 42.67 31.25
N ASN A 94 4.06 42.74 29.91
CA ASN A 94 5.04 43.23 28.94
C ASN A 94 6.35 42.49 28.64
N GLY A 95 6.49 42.18 27.35
CA GLY A 95 7.77 42.23 26.63
C GLY A 95 7.87 41.19 25.53
N GLN A 96 7.63 41.62 24.28
CA GLN A 96 8.14 41.08 23.02
C GLN A 96 8.68 39.63 23.03
N GLN A 97 8.03 38.71 22.31
CA GLN A 97 8.69 37.95 21.23
C GLN A 97 7.78 36.89 20.59
N ARG A 98 7.69 37.02 19.25
CA ARG A 98 7.75 35.98 18.21
C ARG A 98 6.66 34.91 18.17
N ASP A 99 5.87 35.04 17.09
CA ASP A 99 5.42 33.97 16.21
C ASP A 99 4.68 32.82 16.91
N VAL A 100 3.37 33.05 17.01
CA VAL A 100 2.35 32.11 17.47
C VAL A 100 2.44 30.76 16.74
N GLN A 101 2.75 29.76 17.55
CA GLN A 101 2.30 28.38 17.46
C GLN A 101 0.76 28.34 17.32
N GLU A 102 0.24 27.65 16.31
CA GLU A 102 -1.12 27.09 16.36
C GLU A 102 -1.16 25.76 15.59
N ALA A 103 -0.87 24.68 16.30
CA ALA A 103 -0.85 23.32 15.78
C ALA A 103 -1.83 22.43 16.56
N ILE A 104 -3.06 22.88 16.83
CA ILE A 104 -4.13 21.99 17.31
C ILE A 104 -5.53 22.54 16.95
N THR A 105 -5.88 22.61 15.68
CA THR A 105 -7.26 22.45 15.21
C THR A 105 -7.22 21.86 13.80
N ASN A 106 -8.20 21.01 13.46
CA ASN A 106 -8.36 20.44 12.14
C ASN A 106 -9.15 21.41 11.25
N PRO A 107 -8.54 22.05 10.24
CA PRO A 107 -9.28 22.48 9.06
C PRO A 107 -8.87 21.59 7.88
N LYS A 108 -9.88 21.17 7.12
CA LYS A 108 -9.73 20.61 5.77
C LYS A 108 -9.05 21.66 4.89
N ALA A 109 -7.73 21.69 4.90
CA ALA A 109 -6.95 22.61 4.10
C ALA A 109 -7.23 22.34 2.62
N PRO A 110 -7.54 23.37 1.83
CA PRO A 110 -7.68 23.24 0.38
C PRO A 110 -6.38 22.67 -0.20
N VAL A 111 -6.52 21.73 -1.14
CA VAL A 111 -5.38 21.09 -1.81
C VAL A 111 -4.86 22.07 -2.86
N ASP A 112 -4.19 23.13 -2.42
CA ASP A 112 -3.77 24.22 -3.31
C ASP A 112 -2.50 23.87 -4.11
N LYS A 113 -1.81 22.78 -3.75
CA LYS A 113 -0.53 22.39 -4.35
C LYS A 113 -0.57 20.94 -4.84
N ALA A 114 -0.12 20.72 -6.07
CA ALA A 114 -0.02 19.39 -6.65
C ALA A 114 0.99 18.56 -5.83
N PRO A 115 0.69 17.29 -5.52
CA PRO A 115 1.60 16.43 -4.79
C PRO A 115 2.85 16.19 -5.63
N THR A 116 4.01 16.45 -5.05
CA THR A 116 5.30 16.31 -5.74
C THR A 116 5.92 14.93 -5.52
N THR A 117 5.40 14.18 -4.56
CA THR A 117 5.85 12.83 -4.22
C THR A 117 4.67 11.87 -4.08
N LEU A 118 4.90 10.57 -4.32
CA LEU A 118 3.86 9.55 -4.12
C LEU A 118 3.35 9.54 -2.67
N PHE A 119 4.23 9.75 -1.69
CA PHE A 119 3.83 9.76 -0.29
C PHE A 119 2.85 10.89 0.02
N GLU A 120 3.08 12.09 -0.53
CA GLU A 120 2.12 13.20 -0.44
C GLU A 120 0.79 12.85 -1.12
N PHE A 121 0.85 12.26 -2.31
CA PHE A 121 -0.34 11.82 -3.03
C PHE A 121 -1.16 10.82 -2.21
N VAL A 122 -0.55 9.74 -1.72
CA VAL A 122 -1.23 8.71 -0.90
C VAL A 122 -1.78 9.32 0.39
N ARG A 123 -1.00 10.15 1.09
CA ARG A 123 -1.46 10.81 2.31
C ARG A 123 -2.68 11.72 2.07
N LEU A 124 -2.67 12.45 0.96
CA LEU A 124 -3.82 13.28 0.57
C LEU A 124 -4.99 12.40 0.14
N TRP A 125 -4.75 11.36 -0.65
CA TRP A 125 -5.77 10.40 -1.12
C TRP A 125 -6.56 9.80 0.04
N GLU A 126 -5.86 9.31 1.08
CA GLU A 126 -6.47 8.72 2.27
C GLU A 126 -7.25 9.73 3.12
N ARG A 127 -6.89 11.01 3.06
CA ARG A 127 -7.61 12.09 3.76
C ARG A 127 -8.90 12.49 3.04
N LEU A 128 -8.97 12.28 1.73
CA LEU A 128 -10.13 12.63 0.92
C LEU A 128 -11.17 11.50 0.97
N GLY A 129 -12.37 11.82 1.44
CA GLY A 129 -13.49 10.87 1.53
C GLY A 129 -14.47 10.94 0.36
N SER A 130 -14.48 12.04 -0.39
CA SER A 130 -15.38 12.24 -1.54
C SER A 130 -14.68 11.86 -2.86
N VAL A 131 -15.46 11.28 -3.78
CA VAL A 131 -15.01 10.89 -5.12
C VAL A 131 -14.59 12.13 -5.92
N GLU A 132 -15.34 13.22 -5.81
CA GLU A 132 -15.09 14.49 -6.50
C GLU A 132 -13.77 15.10 -6.07
N GLU A 133 -13.46 15.02 -4.78
CA GLU A 133 -12.19 15.53 -4.24
C GLU A 133 -11.00 14.70 -4.70
N ARG A 134 -11.14 13.37 -4.69
CA ARG A 134 -10.13 12.44 -5.21
C ARG A 134 -9.88 12.66 -6.70
N TRP A 135 -10.95 12.89 -7.47
CA TRP A 135 -10.85 13.26 -8.88
C TRP A 135 -10.17 14.62 -9.07
N GLY A 136 -10.48 15.60 -8.23
CA GLY A 136 -9.77 16.88 -8.18
C GLY A 136 -8.27 16.70 -7.97
N LEU A 137 -7.88 15.88 -6.98
CA LEU A 137 -6.47 15.56 -6.69
C LEU A 137 -5.76 14.90 -7.88
N ILE A 138 -6.40 13.95 -8.56
CA ILE A 138 -5.83 13.32 -9.77
C ILE A 138 -5.61 14.37 -10.86
N ASN A 139 -6.56 15.28 -11.08
CA ASN A 139 -6.45 16.30 -12.12
C ASN A 139 -5.36 17.35 -11.87
N MET A 140 -4.85 17.46 -10.65
CA MET A 140 -3.68 18.29 -10.37
C MET A 140 -2.38 17.70 -10.95
N ILE A 141 -2.36 16.40 -11.24
CA ILE A 141 -1.19 15.69 -11.77
C ILE A 141 -1.40 15.44 -13.26
N PRO A 142 -0.57 16.00 -14.16
CA PRO A 142 -0.66 15.69 -15.59
C PRO A 142 -0.48 14.18 -15.85
N PRO A 143 -1.23 13.56 -16.79
CA PRO A 143 -1.10 12.14 -17.10
C PRO A 143 0.34 11.71 -17.38
N ASN A 144 1.11 12.54 -18.08
CA ASN A 144 2.51 12.25 -18.42
C ASN A 144 3.45 12.24 -17.20
N GLU A 145 3.11 12.93 -16.12
CA GLU A 145 3.91 12.99 -14.90
C GLU A 145 3.57 11.83 -13.94
N PHE A 146 2.38 11.25 -14.09
CA PHE A 146 1.89 10.18 -13.22
C PHE A 146 2.85 8.98 -13.10
N PRO A 147 3.46 8.45 -14.19
CA PRO A 147 4.40 7.35 -14.06
C PRO A 147 5.68 7.72 -13.31
N SER A 148 6.11 8.98 -13.45
CA SER A 148 7.30 9.49 -12.77
C SER A 148 7.07 9.75 -11.29
N LEU A 149 5.83 10.08 -10.90
CA LEU A 149 5.41 10.26 -9.51
C LEU A 149 5.38 8.91 -8.78
N VAL A 150 4.79 7.90 -9.43
CA VAL A 150 4.48 6.60 -8.84
C VAL A 150 5.64 5.60 -8.90
N LYS A 151 6.45 5.67 -9.97
CA LYS A 151 7.63 4.82 -10.21
C LYS A 151 7.36 3.33 -9.99
N LEU A 152 7.81 2.76 -8.86
CA LEU A 152 7.72 1.35 -8.53
C LEU A 152 6.83 1.05 -7.32
N SER A 153 6.26 2.09 -6.73
CA SER A 153 5.62 2.06 -5.42
C SER A 153 4.10 2.10 -5.49
N LEU A 154 3.52 1.95 -6.69
CA LEU A 154 2.08 1.74 -6.79
C LEU A 154 1.71 0.41 -6.18
N GLU A 155 0.74 0.42 -5.28
CA GLU A 155 0.16 -0.80 -4.73
C GLU A 155 -1.10 -1.19 -5.49
N PRO A 156 -1.43 -2.49 -5.59
CA PRO A 156 -2.64 -2.94 -6.29
C PRO A 156 -3.92 -2.31 -5.75
N ALA A 157 -4.09 -2.24 -4.42
CA ALA A 157 -5.27 -1.64 -3.79
C ALA A 157 -5.41 -0.14 -4.11
N GLN A 158 -4.30 0.60 -4.10
CA GLN A 158 -4.29 2.02 -4.47
C GLN A 158 -4.68 2.22 -5.94
N LEU A 159 -4.20 1.35 -6.83
CA LEU A 159 -4.56 1.38 -8.26
C LEU A 159 -6.06 1.15 -8.45
N VAL A 160 -6.65 0.16 -7.77
CA VAL A 160 -8.10 -0.10 -7.83
C VAL A 160 -8.88 1.08 -7.31
N SER A 161 -8.49 1.66 -6.18
CA SER A 161 -9.16 2.84 -5.62
C SER A 161 -9.20 4.01 -6.61
N ILE A 162 -8.13 4.20 -7.40
CA ILE A 162 -8.10 5.22 -8.47
C ILE A 162 -9.10 4.87 -9.58
N PHE A 163 -9.18 3.60 -9.98
CA PHE A 163 -10.13 3.17 -11.01
C PHE A 163 -11.59 3.23 -10.55
N GLU A 164 -11.88 2.99 -9.27
CA GLU A 164 -13.21 3.20 -8.70
C GLU A 164 -13.63 4.67 -8.82
N VAL A 165 -12.70 5.60 -8.57
CA VAL A 165 -12.96 7.04 -8.77
C VAL A 165 -13.23 7.34 -10.25
N PHE A 166 -12.45 6.78 -11.18
CA PHE A 166 -12.73 6.96 -12.62
C PHE A 166 -14.12 6.45 -13.00
N LEU A 167 -14.49 5.26 -12.53
CA LEU A 167 -15.79 4.66 -12.81
C LEU A 167 -16.93 5.50 -12.25
N ALA A 168 -16.81 5.93 -10.98
CA ALA A 168 -17.81 6.76 -10.32
C ALA A 168 -18.00 8.12 -11.03
N VAL A 169 -16.92 8.76 -11.47
CA VAL A 169 -17.00 10.03 -12.22
C VAL A 169 -17.58 9.84 -13.63
N LEU A 170 -17.30 8.71 -14.28
CA LEU A 170 -17.92 8.36 -15.57
C LEU A 170 -19.42 8.08 -15.44
N GLN A 171 -19.86 7.53 -14.31
CA GLN A 171 -21.25 7.21 -14.03
C GLN A 171 -22.05 8.42 -13.51
N SER A 172 -21.39 9.42 -12.92
CA SER A 172 -22.08 10.59 -12.36
C SER A 172 -22.53 11.60 -13.42
N LEU A 173 -21.93 11.60 -14.61
CA LEU A 173 -22.35 12.48 -15.69
C LEU A 173 -23.59 11.94 -16.43
N PRO A 174 -24.67 12.73 -16.55
CA PRO A 174 -25.86 12.31 -17.30
C PRO A 174 -25.57 12.27 -18.81
N SER A 175 -26.12 11.27 -19.50
CA SER A 175 -25.96 11.04 -20.95
C SER A 175 -26.45 12.18 -21.84
N SER A 176 -27.12 13.19 -21.28
CA SER A 176 -27.50 14.42 -22.00
C SER A 176 -26.32 15.33 -22.31
N GLN A 177 -25.18 15.18 -21.62
CA GLN A 177 -23.96 15.97 -21.82
C GLN A 177 -22.88 15.18 -22.57
N ASN A 178 -23.22 14.71 -23.77
CA ASN A 178 -22.32 13.91 -24.61
C ASN A 178 -20.92 14.54 -24.80
N GLN A 179 -20.83 15.86 -25.01
CA GLN A 179 -19.52 16.53 -25.20
C GLN A 179 -18.64 16.52 -23.95
N ALA A 180 -19.21 16.83 -22.78
CA ALA A 180 -18.46 16.80 -21.52
C ALA A 180 -18.04 15.37 -21.16
N GLN A 181 -18.91 14.40 -21.43
CA GLN A 181 -18.63 12.99 -21.23
C GLN A 181 -17.49 12.51 -22.15
N GLU A 182 -17.46 12.92 -23.42
CA GLU A 182 -16.36 12.58 -24.34
C GLU A 182 -15.04 13.23 -23.92
N GLN A 183 -15.05 14.47 -23.41
CA GLN A 183 -13.86 15.11 -22.86
C GLN A 183 -13.34 14.36 -21.63
N LEU A 184 -14.23 13.97 -20.72
CA LEU A 184 -13.88 13.17 -19.54
C LEU A 184 -13.30 11.81 -19.93
N LYS A 185 -13.95 11.09 -20.85
CA LYS A 185 -13.43 9.82 -21.38
C LYS A 185 -12.05 10.02 -22.00
N THR A 186 -11.86 11.06 -22.80
CA THR A 186 -10.56 11.39 -23.41
C THR A 186 -9.50 11.61 -22.33
N ARG A 187 -9.82 12.36 -21.28
CA ARG A 187 -8.90 12.59 -20.16
C ARG A 187 -8.55 11.30 -19.42
N ILE A 188 -9.53 10.43 -19.17
CA ILE A 188 -9.29 9.12 -18.53
C ILE A 188 -8.46 8.21 -19.45
N LYS A 189 -8.64 8.25 -20.78
CA LYS A 189 -7.79 7.53 -21.75
C LYS A 189 -6.33 7.93 -21.60
N GLU A 190 -6.04 9.22 -21.44
CA GLU A 190 -4.67 9.71 -21.24
C GLU A 190 -4.05 9.13 -19.97
N TYR A 191 -4.79 9.08 -18.85
CA TYR A 191 -4.31 8.44 -17.63
C TYR A 191 -4.12 6.93 -17.82
N LEU A 192 -5.07 6.24 -18.45
CA LEU A 192 -4.94 4.80 -18.74
C LEU A 192 -3.70 4.51 -19.58
N ASP A 193 -3.44 5.29 -20.63
CA ASP A 193 -2.20 5.17 -21.41
C ASP A 193 -0.96 5.40 -20.52
N ALA A 194 -0.97 6.43 -19.68
CA ALA A 194 0.12 6.69 -18.75
C ALA A 194 0.36 5.53 -17.77
N PHE A 195 -0.69 4.91 -17.21
CA PHE A 195 -0.57 3.75 -16.32
C PHE A 195 0.20 2.60 -16.97
N THR A 196 0.03 2.37 -18.28
CA THR A 196 0.77 1.30 -18.98
C THR A 196 2.28 1.53 -19.02
N ARG A 197 2.73 2.78 -18.86
CA ARG A 197 4.15 3.15 -18.83
C ARG A 197 4.79 2.95 -17.46
N ILE A 198 4.00 2.69 -16.42
CA ILE A 198 4.51 2.45 -15.07
C ILE A 198 5.29 1.13 -15.06
N PRO A 199 6.55 1.12 -14.61
CA PRO A 199 7.29 -0.12 -14.47
C PRO A 199 6.56 -1.06 -13.50
N ARG A 200 6.44 -2.35 -13.87
CA ARG A 200 5.67 -3.38 -13.13
C ARG A 200 4.15 -3.24 -13.22
N PHE A 201 3.60 -2.35 -14.05
CA PHE A 201 2.16 -2.23 -14.21
C PHE A 201 1.48 -3.57 -14.52
N ALA A 202 2.03 -4.34 -15.47
CA ALA A 202 1.53 -5.69 -15.79
C ALA A 202 1.53 -6.62 -14.57
N THR A 203 2.54 -6.52 -13.71
CA THR A 203 2.62 -7.32 -12.46
C THR A 203 1.53 -6.90 -11.48
N LEU A 204 1.21 -5.60 -11.37
CA LEU A 204 0.11 -5.14 -10.51
C LEU A 204 -1.23 -5.74 -10.94
N LEU A 205 -1.47 -5.81 -12.25
CA LEU A 205 -2.68 -6.43 -12.80
C LEU A 205 -2.79 -7.94 -12.48
N LEU A 206 -1.67 -8.64 -12.30
CA LEU A 206 -1.67 -10.04 -11.87
C LEU A 206 -2.13 -10.22 -10.43
N PHE A 207 -1.90 -9.21 -9.57
CA PHE A 207 -2.29 -9.23 -8.17
C PHE A 207 -3.72 -8.76 -7.91
N LEU A 208 -4.41 -8.23 -8.94
CA LEU A 208 -5.82 -7.90 -8.82
C LEU A 208 -6.66 -9.17 -8.70
N SER A 209 -7.55 -9.18 -7.71
CA SER A 209 -8.61 -10.16 -7.56
C SER A 209 -9.62 -10.07 -8.71
N LYS A 210 -10.50 -11.07 -8.81
CA LYS A 210 -11.53 -11.10 -9.85
C LYS A 210 -12.44 -9.87 -9.77
N SER A 211 -12.93 -9.53 -8.58
CA SER A 211 -13.80 -8.35 -8.36
C SER A 211 -13.11 -7.04 -8.70
N GLU A 212 -11.82 -6.89 -8.36
CA GLU A 212 -11.06 -5.69 -8.71
C GLU A 212 -10.86 -5.57 -10.22
N LYS A 213 -10.64 -6.68 -10.93
CA LYS A 213 -10.57 -6.70 -12.40
C LYS A 213 -11.90 -6.31 -13.05
N GLU A 214 -13.05 -6.62 -12.44
CA GLU A 214 -14.35 -6.13 -12.93
C GLU A 214 -14.43 -4.60 -12.89
N VAL A 215 -13.89 -3.96 -11.86
CA VAL A 215 -13.85 -2.48 -11.79
C VAL A 215 -13.02 -1.92 -12.95
N VAL A 216 -11.83 -2.47 -13.16
CA VAL A 216 -10.96 -2.04 -14.28
C VAL A 216 -11.65 -2.28 -15.62
N ARG A 217 -12.28 -3.44 -15.82
CA ARG A 217 -13.05 -3.75 -17.03
C ARG A 217 -14.18 -2.73 -17.24
N GLY A 218 -14.94 -2.41 -16.19
CA GLY A 218 -16.01 -1.42 -16.26
C GLY A 218 -15.52 -0.04 -16.70
N VAL A 219 -14.34 0.41 -16.22
CA VAL A 219 -13.71 1.65 -16.69
C VAL A 219 -13.32 1.54 -18.16
N LEU A 220 -12.64 0.46 -18.55
CA LEU A 220 -12.20 0.23 -19.92
C LEU A 220 -13.38 0.19 -20.90
N GLU A 221 -14.47 -0.51 -20.54
CA GLU A 221 -15.67 -0.60 -21.35
C GLU A 221 -16.36 0.76 -21.49
N SER A 222 -16.50 1.51 -20.39
CA SER A 222 -17.09 2.85 -20.40
C SER A 222 -16.31 3.85 -21.27
N VAL A 223 -15.00 3.66 -21.37
CA VAL A 223 -14.08 4.57 -22.05
C VAL A 223 -13.84 4.18 -23.52
N PHE A 224 -13.68 2.90 -23.81
CA PHE A 224 -13.35 2.36 -25.14
C PHE A 224 -14.56 1.73 -25.86
N GLY A 225 -15.73 1.65 -25.21
CA GLY A 225 -16.96 1.14 -25.83
C GLY A 225 -16.89 -0.34 -26.18
N GLY A 226 -16.20 -1.16 -25.37
CA GLY A 226 -16.05 -2.60 -25.60
C GLY A 226 -15.11 -2.98 -26.75
N VAL A 227 -14.46 -2.01 -27.41
CA VAL A 227 -13.42 -2.29 -28.40
C VAL A 227 -12.22 -2.88 -27.66
N GLY A 228 -11.86 -4.12 -28.00
CA GLY A 228 -10.85 -4.91 -27.30
C GLY A 228 -9.59 -4.09 -27.00
N VAL A 229 -9.34 -3.86 -25.71
CA VAL A 229 -8.20 -3.06 -25.26
C VAL A 229 -6.94 -3.90 -25.43
N GLY A 230 -6.12 -3.53 -26.41
CA GLY A 230 -4.89 -4.25 -26.76
C GLY A 230 -3.81 -4.15 -25.68
N GLY A 231 -2.74 -4.94 -25.86
CA GLY A 231 -1.53 -4.84 -25.05
C GLY A 231 -1.70 -5.37 -23.62
N VAL A 232 -1.20 -4.60 -22.64
CA VAL A 232 -1.13 -4.98 -21.22
C VAL A 232 -2.53 -5.18 -20.61
N TRP A 233 -3.56 -4.56 -21.20
CA TRP A 233 -4.94 -4.66 -20.73
C TRP A 233 -5.64 -5.97 -21.10
N LYS A 234 -5.07 -6.77 -22.02
CA LYS A 234 -5.67 -8.04 -22.46
C LYS A 234 -5.89 -9.05 -21.34
N GLY A 235 -5.09 -8.98 -20.27
CA GLY A 235 -5.25 -9.86 -19.09
C GLY A 235 -6.40 -9.46 -18.16
N VAL A 236 -7.06 -8.33 -18.42
CA VAL A 236 -8.13 -7.75 -17.61
C VAL A 236 -9.42 -7.57 -18.42
N ALA A 237 -9.31 -7.26 -19.71
CA ALA A 237 -10.42 -7.22 -20.65
C ALA A 237 -11.17 -8.56 -20.70
#